data_AF-A0A7D9M4W1-F1
#
_entry.id   AF-A0A7D9M4W1-F1
#
_cell.length_a   1.000
_cell.length_b   1.000
_cell.length_c   1.000
_cell.angle_alpha   90.00
_cell.angle_beta   90.00
_cell.angle_gamma   90.00
#
_symmetry.space_group_name_H-M   'P 1'
#
loop_
_entity.id
_entity.type
_entity.pdbx_description
1 polymer ?
#
loop_
_entity_poly.entity_id
_entity_poly.type
_entity_poly.pdbx_seq_one_letter_code
_entity_poly.pdbx_strand_id
1 'polypeptide(L)'
;METNQNSENIQAGESSGAVVLNINTNAKVLEVGGFPCFDHKGDPNTLSIRWKRWKRAFNLYMVSKGVTNEQQKVALLLHSGGMELQELYYTLSPDSEDNNLQECLNRCFRCIFYTKVNVAFERHMFRQMQQKENETIDQFVCRLRQKSISCEFTNVDEAIRDQIIEKCRDPKLRRKFLEKS
;
A
#
# COMPACT_ATOMS: atom_id res chain seq x y z
N MET A 1 -64.85 -17.13 39.33
CA MET A 1 -64.22 -17.96 40.37
C MET A 1 -64.61 -19.40 40.10
N GLU A 2 -63.74 -20.34 40.47
CA GLU A 2 -63.73 -21.80 40.16
C GLU A 2 -62.94 -22.12 38.87
N THR A 3 -61.62 -22.43 38.92
CA THR A 3 -60.89 -23.65 39.38
C THR A 3 -61.27 -24.91 38.59
N ASN A 4 -60.38 -25.79 38.08
CA ASN A 4 -58.92 -25.83 37.95
C ASN A 4 -58.57 -27.10 37.13
N GLN A 5 -57.47 -27.06 36.37
CA GLN A 5 -56.57 -28.15 35.98
C GLN A 5 -57.11 -29.45 35.32
N ASN A 6 -57.00 -29.50 33.98
CA ASN A 6 -56.92 -30.74 33.20
C ASN A 6 -55.50 -31.32 33.23
N SER A 7 -55.43 -32.62 33.49
CA SER A 7 -54.26 -33.48 33.31
C SER A 7 -54.54 -34.42 32.15
N GLU A 8 -53.68 -34.48 31.14
CA GLU A 8 -53.58 -35.55 30.12
C GLU A 8 -52.27 -35.30 29.34
N ASN A 9 -51.15 -35.89 29.75
CA ASN A 9 -50.64 -37.21 29.39
C ASN A 9 -50.19 -37.31 27.91
N ILE A 10 -48.85 -37.32 27.74
CA ILE A 10 -48.12 -37.39 26.46
C ILE A 10 -47.71 -38.84 26.24
N GLN A 11 -48.08 -39.44 25.10
CA GLN A 11 -47.62 -40.76 24.68
C GLN A 11 -47.05 -40.71 23.25
N ALA A 12 -45.72 -40.91 23.20
CA ALA A 12 -44.89 -41.71 22.28
C ALA A 12 -45.00 -41.64 20.75
N GLY A 13 -43.79 -41.72 20.14
CA GLY A 13 -43.51 -42.16 18.76
C GLY A 13 -42.39 -41.34 18.12
N GLU A 14 -41.11 -41.57 18.48
CA GLU A 14 -40.10 -42.31 17.69
C GLU A 14 -39.91 -41.82 16.25
N SER A 15 -38.73 -41.72 15.64
CA SER A 15 -37.32 -41.69 16.01
C SER A 15 -36.63 -41.30 14.68
N SER A 16 -35.65 -40.40 14.67
CA SER A 16 -34.69 -40.36 13.57
C SER A 16 -33.39 -39.74 14.09
N GLY A 17 -32.37 -40.61 14.16
CA GLY A 17 -31.11 -40.34 14.83
C GLY A 17 -30.35 -39.18 14.21
N ALA A 18 -30.12 -38.13 15.00
CA ALA A 18 -29.07 -37.18 14.72
C ALA A 18 -27.73 -37.85 15.06
N VAL A 19 -26.96 -38.20 14.03
CA VAL A 19 -25.53 -38.49 14.19
C VAL A 19 -24.88 -37.17 14.61
N VAL A 20 -24.72 -36.97 15.93
CA VAL A 20 -23.92 -35.87 16.46
C VAL A 20 -22.47 -36.20 16.14
N LEU A 21 -21.93 -35.60 15.08
CA LEU A 21 -20.50 -35.58 14.84
C LEU A 21 -19.86 -34.83 16.01
N ASN A 22 -19.31 -35.59 16.95
CA ASN A 22 -18.55 -35.07 18.08
C ASN A 22 -17.20 -34.55 17.55
N ILE A 23 -17.20 -33.34 17.02
CA ILE A 23 -15.98 -32.62 16.67
C ILE A 23 -15.34 -32.18 17.98
N ASN A 24 -14.53 -33.05 18.56
CA ASN A 24 -13.61 -32.68 19.62
C ASN A 24 -12.47 -31.84 19.00
N THR A 25 -12.78 -30.61 18.59
CA THR A 25 -11.77 -29.65 18.18
C THR A 25 -11.19 -29.00 19.43
N ASN A 26 -10.43 -29.78 20.19
CA ASN A 26 -9.46 -29.22 21.12
C ASN A 26 -8.23 -28.73 20.33
N ALA A 27 -8.48 -27.89 19.32
CA ALA A 27 -7.45 -27.07 18.73
C ALA A 27 -7.19 -25.97 19.75
N LYS A 28 -6.22 -26.19 20.63
CA LYS A 28 -5.62 -25.11 21.42
C LYS A 28 -5.25 -24.02 20.41
N VAL A 29 -6.02 -22.93 20.42
CA VAL A 29 -5.65 -21.70 19.73
C VAL A 29 -4.30 -21.34 20.31
N LEU A 30 -3.23 -21.57 19.54
CA LEU A 30 -1.93 -21.05 19.86
C LEU A 30 -2.10 -19.54 19.83
N GLU A 31 -2.16 -18.93 21.02
CA GLU A 31 -1.90 -17.51 21.20
C GLU A 31 -0.43 -17.28 20.83
N VAL A 32 -0.19 -17.22 19.53
CA VAL A 32 1.01 -16.60 18.98
C VAL A 32 0.97 -15.18 19.49
N GLY A 33 1.90 -14.82 20.39
CA GLY A 33 2.04 -13.46 20.89
C GLY A 33 1.96 -12.45 19.75
N GLY A 34 1.32 -11.31 20.00
CA GLY A 34 0.90 -10.36 18.97
C GLY A 34 1.97 -10.10 17.92
N PHE A 35 1.65 -10.39 16.67
CA PHE A 35 2.53 -10.10 15.54
C PHE A 35 2.74 -8.58 15.44
N PRO A 36 3.99 -8.07 15.42
CA PRO A 36 4.23 -6.64 15.49
C PRO A 36 3.81 -5.92 14.22
N CYS A 37 3.18 -4.75 14.38
CA CYS A 37 2.87 -3.85 13.27
C CYS A 37 4.14 -3.41 12.54
N PHE A 38 4.00 -3.08 11.24
CA PHE A 38 5.13 -2.56 10.48
C PHE A 38 5.34 -1.07 10.75
N ASP A 39 6.48 -0.71 11.35
CA ASP A 39 6.89 0.68 11.49
C ASP A 39 7.47 1.22 10.17
N HIS A 40 6.70 1.98 9.43
CA HIS A 40 7.16 2.60 8.17
C HIS A 40 7.89 3.95 8.37
N LYS A 41 7.86 4.51 9.59
CA LYS A 41 8.42 5.84 9.93
C LYS A 41 9.86 5.79 10.48
N GLY A 42 10.36 4.60 10.85
CA GLY A 42 11.75 4.42 11.25
C GLY A 42 12.77 4.77 10.14
N ASP A 43 14.07 4.64 10.44
CA ASP A 43 15.17 5.05 9.56
C ASP A 43 14.97 4.61 8.08
N PRO A 44 14.94 5.56 7.13
CA PRO A 44 14.82 5.29 5.69
C PRO A 44 15.92 4.37 5.14
N ASN A 45 17.14 4.46 5.66
CA ASN A 45 18.28 3.66 5.18
C ASN A 45 18.12 2.17 5.49
N THR A 46 17.28 1.83 6.48
CA THR A 46 17.00 0.45 6.88
C THR A 46 15.61 -0.02 6.50
N LEU A 47 14.76 0.85 5.94
CA LEU A 47 13.35 0.57 5.64
C LEU A 47 13.18 -0.68 4.75
N SER A 48 14.00 -0.83 3.70
CA SER A 48 13.98 -2.00 2.81
C SER A 48 14.33 -3.31 3.54
N ILE A 49 15.27 -3.26 4.47
CA ILE A 49 15.70 -4.43 5.25
C ILE A 49 14.62 -4.79 6.26
N ARG A 50 14.05 -3.79 6.95
CA ARG A 50 12.95 -3.97 7.91
C ARG A 50 11.70 -4.53 7.24
N TRP A 51 11.33 -4.03 6.06
CA TRP A 51 10.21 -4.56 5.29
C TRP A 51 10.42 -6.03 4.87
N LYS A 52 11.61 -6.38 4.37
CA LYS A 52 11.93 -7.78 4.02
C LYS A 52 11.83 -8.71 5.24
N ARG A 53 12.35 -8.27 6.39
CA ARG A 53 12.26 -9.02 7.65
C ARG A 53 10.80 -9.19 8.10
N TRP A 54 10.04 -8.10 8.10
CA TRP A 54 8.63 -8.10 8.48
C TRP A 54 7.79 -9.01 7.57
N LYS A 55 7.94 -8.91 6.24
CA LYS A 55 7.26 -9.81 5.29
C LYS A 55 7.56 -11.28 5.54
N ARG A 56 8.83 -11.63 5.82
CA ARG A 56 9.21 -13.00 6.16
C ARG A 56 8.50 -13.47 7.42
N ALA A 57 8.47 -12.64 8.46
CA ALA A 57 7.77 -12.96 9.71
C ALA A 57 6.26 -13.09 9.48
N PHE A 58 5.66 -12.21 8.68
CA PHE A 58 4.25 -12.24 8.32
C PHE A 58 3.87 -13.55 7.61
N ASN A 59 4.68 -14.00 6.65
CA ASN A 59 4.44 -15.27 5.96
C ASN A 59 4.42 -16.46 6.93
N LEU A 60 5.35 -16.49 7.91
CA LEU A 60 5.38 -17.53 8.94
C LEU A 60 4.15 -17.44 9.85
N TYR A 61 3.76 -16.22 10.24
CA TYR A 61 2.59 -15.96 11.06
C TYR A 61 1.29 -16.42 10.37
N MET A 62 1.12 -16.09 9.10
CA MET A 62 -0.02 -16.49 8.28
C MET A 62 -0.14 -18.03 8.17
N VAL A 63 0.98 -18.71 7.93
CA VAL A 63 1.03 -20.19 7.91
C VAL A 63 0.65 -20.75 9.29
N SER A 64 1.16 -20.16 10.38
CA SER A 64 0.85 -20.61 11.75
C SER A 64 -0.63 -20.49 12.13
N LYS A 65 -1.33 -19.52 11.54
CA LYS A 65 -2.78 -19.32 11.73
C LYS A 65 -3.64 -20.19 10.81
N GLY A 66 -3.04 -20.97 9.91
CA GLY A 66 -3.77 -21.85 8.98
C GLY A 66 -4.59 -21.10 7.93
N VAL A 67 -4.21 -19.87 7.59
CA VAL A 67 -4.94 -19.04 6.63
C VAL A 67 -4.64 -19.48 5.20
N THR A 68 -5.64 -19.98 4.49
CA THR A 68 -5.51 -20.55 3.14
C THR A 68 -6.22 -19.72 2.07
N ASN A 69 -7.37 -19.12 2.41
CA ASN A 69 -8.17 -18.29 1.53
C ASN A 69 -7.52 -16.92 1.29
N GLU A 70 -7.49 -16.44 0.04
CA GLU A 70 -6.82 -15.18 -0.31
C GLU A 70 -7.42 -13.95 0.36
N GLN A 71 -8.75 -13.84 0.46
CA GLN A 71 -9.40 -12.73 1.16
C GLN A 71 -8.98 -12.69 2.65
N GLN A 72 -8.88 -13.86 3.29
CA GLN A 72 -8.37 -13.95 4.65
C GLN A 72 -6.88 -13.54 4.75
N LYS A 73 -6.06 -13.86 3.74
CA LYS A 73 -4.65 -13.44 3.70
C LYS A 73 -4.53 -11.92 3.60
N VAL A 74 -5.33 -11.29 2.73
CA VAL A 74 -5.37 -9.83 2.57
C VAL A 74 -5.87 -9.17 3.86
N ALA A 75 -6.95 -9.67 4.45
CA ALA A 75 -7.45 -9.17 5.73
C ALA A 75 -6.41 -9.30 6.85
N LEU A 76 -5.72 -10.45 6.93
CA LEU A 76 -4.67 -10.67 7.92
C LEU A 76 -3.46 -9.74 7.69
N LEU A 77 -3.09 -9.48 6.43
CA LEU A 77 -2.03 -8.53 6.08
C LEU A 77 -2.35 -7.13 6.58
N LEU A 78 -3.54 -6.62 6.27
CA LEU A 78 -3.97 -5.27 6.63
C LEU A 78 -4.13 -5.12 8.14
N HIS A 79 -4.68 -6.14 8.81
CA HIS A 79 -4.77 -6.18 10.26
C HIS A 79 -3.38 -6.17 10.93
N SER A 80 -2.48 -7.04 10.46
CA SER A 80 -1.12 -7.18 11.00
C SER A 80 -0.22 -5.99 10.66
N GLY A 81 -0.50 -5.29 9.57
CA GLY A 81 0.22 -4.09 9.14
C GLY A 81 0.00 -2.87 10.03
N GLY A 82 -1.11 -2.83 10.77
CA GLY A 82 -1.52 -1.71 11.61
C GLY A 82 -2.19 -0.57 10.84
N MET A 83 -2.74 0.38 11.59
CA MET A 83 -3.56 1.49 11.06
C MET A 83 -2.85 2.29 9.97
N GLU A 84 -1.56 2.58 10.15
CA GLU A 84 -0.81 3.38 9.18
C GLU A 84 -0.67 2.68 7.82
N LEU A 85 -0.49 1.35 7.81
CA LEU A 85 -0.41 0.60 6.57
C LEU A 85 -1.79 0.53 5.89
N GLN A 86 -2.87 0.46 6.67
CA GLN A 86 -4.23 0.50 6.16
C GLN A 86 -4.56 1.85 5.52
N GLU A 87 -4.21 2.96 6.16
CA GLU A 87 -4.37 4.30 5.59
C GLU A 87 -3.63 4.42 4.25
N LEU A 88 -2.37 3.96 4.21
CA LEU A 88 -1.56 3.95 2.99
C LEU A 88 -2.16 3.07 1.88
N TYR A 89 -2.79 1.97 2.25
CA TYR A 89 -3.43 1.04 1.33
C TYR A 89 -4.72 1.65 0.73
N TYR A 90 -5.63 2.15 1.58
CA TYR A 90 -6.92 2.69 1.15
C TYR A 90 -6.83 4.08 0.49
N THR A 91 -5.82 4.89 0.82
CA THR A 91 -5.62 6.21 0.19
C THR A 91 -5.40 6.11 -1.33
N LEU A 92 -4.75 5.05 -1.80
CA LEU A 92 -4.41 4.89 -3.21
C LEU A 92 -5.45 4.11 -4.02
N SER A 93 -6.35 3.39 -3.35
CA SER A 93 -7.42 2.66 -4.02
C SER A 93 -8.61 2.48 -3.07
N PRO A 94 -9.49 3.48 -2.96
CA PRO A 94 -10.66 3.40 -2.07
C PRO A 94 -11.63 2.29 -2.48
N ASP A 95 -11.58 1.84 -3.74
CA ASP A 95 -12.54 0.90 -4.33
C ASP A 95 -11.94 -0.48 -4.68
N SER A 96 -10.70 -0.79 -4.27
CA SER A 96 -10.08 -2.08 -4.64
C SER A 96 -10.61 -3.25 -3.80
N GLU A 97 -11.20 -4.25 -4.46
CA GLU A 97 -11.44 -5.59 -3.94
C GLU A 97 -10.27 -6.52 -4.30
N ASP A 98 -9.03 -6.13 -3.95
CA ASP A 98 -7.88 -6.99 -4.23
C ASP A 98 -8.05 -8.34 -3.51
N ASN A 99 -8.22 -9.40 -4.30
CA ASN A 99 -8.36 -10.77 -3.82
C ASN A 99 -7.03 -11.54 -3.90
N ASN A 100 -5.90 -10.84 -3.95
CA ASN A 100 -4.58 -11.45 -4.13
C ASN A 100 -3.54 -10.87 -3.17
N LEU A 101 -3.00 -11.71 -2.30
CA LEU A 101 -2.01 -11.31 -1.30
C LEU A 101 -0.74 -10.68 -1.91
N GLN A 102 -0.24 -11.22 -3.04
CA GLN A 102 0.99 -10.73 -3.65
C GLN A 102 0.82 -9.32 -4.22
N GLU A 103 -0.35 -9.06 -4.80
CA GLU A 103 -0.67 -7.72 -5.29
C GLU A 103 -0.75 -6.72 -4.14
N CYS A 104 -1.44 -7.07 -3.04
CA CYS A 104 -1.49 -6.22 -1.85
C CYS A 104 -0.09 -6.00 -1.24
N LEU A 105 0.76 -7.02 -1.16
CA LEU A 105 2.13 -6.88 -0.65
C LEU A 105 3.00 -5.97 -1.52
N ASN A 106 2.89 -6.10 -2.84
CA ASN A 106 3.58 -5.23 -3.79
C ASN A 106 3.07 -3.79 -3.71
N ARG A 107 1.76 -3.63 -3.51
CA ARG A 107 1.13 -2.32 -3.33
C ARG A 107 1.59 -1.68 -2.02
N CYS A 108 1.48 -2.37 -0.88
CA CYS A 108 1.99 -1.91 0.40
C CYS A 108 3.48 -1.54 0.33
N PHE A 109 4.29 -2.35 -0.38
CA PHE A 109 5.69 -2.00 -0.66
C PHE A 109 5.78 -0.68 -1.44
N ARG A 110 5.05 -0.55 -2.54
CA ARG A 110 5.01 0.72 -3.27
C ARG A 110 4.58 1.87 -2.36
N CYS A 111 3.63 1.68 -1.45
CA CYS A 111 3.23 2.75 -0.55
C CYS A 111 4.39 3.14 0.38
N ILE A 112 4.96 2.16 1.07
CA ILE A 112 6.03 2.39 2.04
C ILE A 112 7.25 3.06 1.38
N PHE A 113 7.58 2.69 0.14
CA PHE A 113 8.79 3.17 -0.56
C PHE A 113 8.54 4.37 -1.50
N TYR A 114 7.30 4.62 -1.92
CA TYR A 114 6.96 5.66 -2.90
C TYR A 114 5.91 6.67 -2.42
N THR A 115 5.17 6.46 -1.33
CA THR A 115 4.12 7.42 -0.85
C THR A 115 4.69 8.75 -0.34
N LYS A 116 5.94 9.10 -0.65
CA LYS A 116 6.43 10.48 -0.47
C LYS A 116 7.20 11.02 -1.67
N VAL A 117 6.85 10.62 -2.88
CA VAL A 117 7.03 11.56 -4.00
C VAL A 117 5.94 12.62 -3.86
N ASN A 118 6.18 13.62 -3.01
CA ASN A 118 5.33 14.80 -2.97
C ASN A 118 5.48 15.49 -4.33
N VAL A 119 4.57 15.21 -5.26
CA VAL A 119 4.64 15.71 -6.64
C VAL A 119 4.79 17.23 -6.66
N ALA A 120 4.13 17.96 -5.75
CA ALA A 120 4.29 19.39 -5.63
C ALA A 120 5.71 19.79 -5.19
N PHE A 121 6.31 19.06 -4.25
CA PHE A 121 7.71 19.25 -3.85
C PHE A 121 8.68 18.90 -4.98
N GLU A 122 8.47 17.80 -5.69
CA GLU A 122 9.32 17.40 -6.81
C GLU A 122 9.25 18.41 -7.96
N ARG A 123 8.05 18.91 -8.29
CA ARG A 123 7.84 20.00 -9.24
C ARG A 123 8.49 21.30 -8.75
N HIS A 124 8.43 21.59 -7.46
CA HIS A 124 9.13 22.73 -6.88
C HIS A 124 10.64 22.59 -7.08
N MET A 125 11.21 21.43 -6.73
CA MET A 125 12.64 21.16 -6.92
C MET A 125 13.06 21.22 -8.39
N PHE A 126 12.22 20.71 -9.31
CA PHE A 126 12.43 20.85 -10.75
C PHE A 126 12.51 22.32 -11.17
N ARG A 127 11.58 23.17 -10.70
CA ARG A 127 11.54 24.61 -11.01
C ARG A 127 12.74 25.38 -10.46
N GLN A 128 13.37 24.89 -9.39
CA GLN A 128 14.61 25.47 -8.84
C GLN A 128 15.87 25.05 -9.62
N MET A 129 15.79 24.09 -10.54
CA MET A 129 16.96 23.67 -11.31
C MET A 129 17.37 24.73 -12.34
N GLN A 130 18.64 25.11 -12.29
CA GLN A 130 19.27 26.02 -13.25
C GLN A 130 20.52 25.41 -13.88
N GLN A 131 20.87 25.88 -15.08
CA GLN A 131 22.09 25.46 -15.76
C GLN A 131 23.32 25.89 -14.94
N LYS A 132 24.21 24.95 -14.65
CA LYS A 132 25.46 25.20 -13.90
C LYS A 132 26.51 25.92 -14.73
N GLU A 133 27.55 26.42 -14.07
CA GLU A 133 28.60 27.24 -14.69
C GLU A 133 29.32 26.59 -15.87
N ASN A 134 29.64 25.30 -15.73
CA ASN A 134 30.41 24.51 -16.68
C ASN A 134 29.56 23.40 -17.31
N GLU A 135 28.25 23.61 -17.40
CA GLU A 135 27.30 22.61 -17.90
C GLU A 135 26.81 22.98 -19.29
N THR A 136 26.85 22.02 -20.22
CA THR A 136 26.28 22.19 -21.57
C THR A 136 24.75 22.13 -21.51
N ILE A 137 24.08 22.65 -22.54
CA ILE A 137 22.61 22.58 -22.62
C ILE A 137 22.12 21.14 -22.60
N ASP A 138 22.77 20.23 -23.32
CA ASP A 138 22.36 18.82 -23.36
C ASP A 138 22.49 18.14 -22.00
N GLN A 139 23.53 18.48 -21.23
CA GLN A 139 23.70 17.99 -19.85
C GLN A 139 22.60 18.52 -18.93
N PHE A 140 22.23 19.80 -19.08
CA PHE A 140 21.13 20.38 -18.33
C PHE A 140 19.78 19.72 -18.69
N VAL A 141 19.51 19.51 -19.97
CA VAL A 141 18.32 18.78 -20.47
C VAL A 141 18.27 17.37 -19.88
N CYS A 142 19.40 16.65 -19.87
CA CYS A 142 19.48 15.30 -19.31
C CYS A 142 19.08 15.27 -17.83
N ARG A 143 19.60 16.21 -17.02
CA ARG A 143 19.21 16.34 -15.61
C ARG A 143 17.73 16.69 -15.44
N LEU A 144 17.20 17.59 -16.26
CA LEU A 144 15.77 17.93 -16.23
C LEU A 144 14.91 16.71 -16.55
N ARG A 145 15.29 15.92 -17.58
CA ARG A 145 14.61 14.65 -17.91
C ARG A 145 14.63 13.67 -16.74
N GLN A 146 15.79 13.47 -16.11
CA GLN A 146 15.91 12.61 -14.94
C GLN A 146 15.03 13.07 -13.78
N LYS A 147 15.00 14.38 -13.49
CA LYS A 147 14.15 14.92 -12.41
C LYS A 147 12.66 14.82 -12.74
N SER A 148 12.27 14.99 -14.01
CA SER A 148 10.88 14.98 -14.43
C SER A 148 10.15 13.64 -14.20
N ILE A 149 10.89 12.53 -14.05
CA ILE A 149 10.35 11.18 -13.81
C ILE A 149 9.43 11.14 -12.58
N SER A 150 9.76 11.90 -11.54
CA SER A 150 8.99 11.98 -10.28
C SER A 150 8.02 13.17 -10.21
N CYS A 151 7.94 13.99 -11.26
CA CYS A 151 7.14 15.21 -11.28
C CYS A 151 5.73 15.03 -11.85
N GLU A 152 5.43 13.87 -12.45
CA GLU A 152 4.13 13.55 -13.05
C GLU A 152 3.58 14.68 -13.94
N PHE A 153 4.42 15.24 -14.82
CA PHE A 153 3.96 16.25 -15.78
C PHE A 153 3.09 15.60 -16.86
N THR A 154 1.99 16.24 -17.23
CA THR A 154 1.16 15.84 -18.37
C THR A 154 1.96 15.88 -19.67
N ASN A 155 2.81 16.89 -19.81
CA ASN A 155 3.72 17.05 -20.94
C ASN A 155 5.12 17.37 -20.43
N VAL A 156 5.99 16.35 -20.42
CA VAL A 156 7.36 16.46 -19.93
C VAL A 156 8.21 17.35 -20.84
N ASP A 157 8.03 17.26 -22.16
CA ASP A 157 8.85 18.03 -23.11
C ASP A 157 8.52 19.53 -23.07
N GLU A 158 7.26 19.88 -22.82
CA GLU A 158 6.84 21.27 -22.57
C GLU A 158 7.43 21.79 -21.25
N ALA A 159 7.28 21.05 -20.15
CA ALA A 159 7.84 21.45 -18.86
C ALA A 159 9.36 21.64 -18.90
N ILE A 160 10.08 20.79 -19.64
CA ILE A 160 11.53 20.92 -19.86
C ILE A 160 11.85 22.17 -20.68
N ARG A 161 11.11 22.42 -21.76
CA ARG A 161 11.29 23.59 -22.62
C ARG A 161 11.14 24.89 -21.83
N ASP A 162 10.07 25.00 -21.04
CA ASP A 162 9.80 26.17 -20.21
C ASP A 162 10.94 26.40 -19.21
N GLN A 163 11.40 25.33 -18.57
CA GLN A 163 12.51 25.41 -17.62
C GLN A 163 13.83 25.84 -18.28
N ILE A 164 14.08 25.40 -19.52
CA ILE A 164 15.24 25.84 -20.30
C ILE A 164 15.12 27.32 -20.65
N ILE A 165 13.95 27.78 -21.10
CA ILE A 165 13.70 29.18 -21.40
C ILE A 165 13.96 30.05 -20.16
N GLU A 166 13.50 29.60 -18.98
CA GLU A 166 13.62 30.38 -17.76
C GLU A 166 15.03 30.36 -17.15
N LYS A 167 15.70 29.21 -17.11
CA LYS A 167 16.92 28.98 -16.31
C LYS A 167 18.20 28.67 -17.11
N CYS A 168 18.17 28.82 -18.43
CA CYS A 168 19.37 28.78 -19.26
C CYS A 168 20.22 30.04 -19.06
N ARG A 169 21.55 29.90 -19.12
CA ARG A 169 22.50 31.02 -18.95
C ARG A 169 22.66 31.86 -20.21
N ASP A 170 22.47 31.28 -21.39
CA ASP A 170 22.67 31.99 -22.66
C ASP A 170 21.40 32.77 -23.06
N PRO A 171 21.43 34.12 -22.99
CA PRO A 171 20.28 34.95 -23.33
C PRO A 171 19.89 34.86 -24.82
N LYS A 172 20.83 34.50 -25.71
CA LYS A 172 20.56 34.33 -27.15
C LYS A 172 19.78 33.05 -27.40
N LEU A 173 20.11 31.97 -26.70
CA LEU A 173 19.35 30.72 -26.72
C LEU A 173 17.93 30.96 -26.20
N ARG A 174 17.78 31.64 -25.06
CA ARG A 174 16.47 32.02 -24.53
C ARG A 174 15.61 32.79 -25.55
N ARG A 175 16.19 33.79 -26.21
CA ARG A 175 15.50 34.58 -27.24
C ARG A 175 15.05 33.72 -28.42
N LYS A 176 15.91 32.84 -28.93
CA LYS A 176 15.57 31.91 -30.03
C LYS A 176 14.43 30.95 -29.70
N PHE A 177 14.32 30.50 -28.45
CA PHE A 177 13.21 29.63 -28.03
C PHE A 177 11.88 30.39 -27.99
N LEU A 178 11.90 31.64 -27.53
CA LEU A 178 10.71 32.51 -27.50
C LEU A 178 10.21 32.88 -28.90
N GLU A 179 11.09 33.00 -29.89
CA GLU A 179 10.73 33.28 -31.29
C GLU A 179 10.09 32.08 -32.03
N LYS A 180 10.24 30.86 -31.50
CA LYS A 180 9.76 29.60 -32.10
C LYS A 180 8.59 28.97 -31.33
N SER A 181 8.02 29.69 -30.37
CA SER A 181 6.89 29.25 -29.54
C SER A 181 5.56 29.47 -30.23
#